data_AF-A0A1J7HGG3-F1
#
_entry.id   AF-A0A1J7HGG3-F1
#
_cell.length_a   1.000
_cell.length_b   1.000
_cell.length_c   1.000
_cell.angle_alpha   90.00
_cell.angle_beta   90.00
_cell.angle_gamma   90.00
#
_symmetry.space_group_name_H-M   'P 1'
#
loop_
_entity.id
_entity.type
_entity.pdbx_description
1 polymer ?
#
loop_
_entity_poly.entity_id
_entity_poly.type
_entity_poly.pdbx_seq_one_letter_code
_entity_poly.pdbx_strand_id
1 'polypeptide(L)'
;MPKGSSATKDKDKEKYVSSIKKQQQDASCREAAASKRMQDLMRQFGSILRQVIDKPMDFSTIKNQMEAKDGAGYKNVREICADVRLVFKNAMKYNDKKSDVHVMAKTLLAKFEEKWLQLLPKVTEEEERREEEEAESQLAMQFAEEAAHVKTARDLSNELYEVDMHLEELREMVVRRCRLVLSHHVS
;
A
#
# COMPACT_ATOMS: atom_id res chain seq x y z
N MET A 1 -30.48 -81.96 10.57
CA MET A 1 -29.66 -80.95 11.28
C MET A 1 -28.25 -81.52 11.39
N PRO A 2 -27.12 -80.83 11.13
CA PRO A 2 -26.91 -79.39 10.92
C PRO A 2 -26.06 -79.00 9.67
N LYS A 3 -26.30 -77.77 9.20
CA LYS A 3 -25.38 -76.72 8.73
C LYS A 3 -24.07 -77.10 8.01
N GLY A 4 -23.94 -76.66 6.75
CA GLY A 4 -22.63 -76.44 6.15
C GLY A 4 -22.69 -76.04 4.68
N SER A 5 -22.71 -74.73 4.39
CA SER A 5 -22.21 -74.15 3.11
C SER A 5 -22.35 -72.61 3.00
N SER A 6 -22.66 -71.89 4.08
CA SER A 6 -22.77 -70.42 4.03
C SER A 6 -21.44 -69.68 4.21
N ALA A 7 -20.41 -70.33 4.78
CA ALA A 7 -19.17 -69.64 5.18
C ALA A 7 -18.14 -69.45 4.04
N THR A 8 -18.21 -70.24 2.97
CA THR A 8 -17.26 -70.15 1.84
C THR A 8 -17.71 -69.12 0.80
N LYS A 9 -19.01 -68.99 0.57
CA LYS A 9 -19.60 -68.02 -0.38
C LYS A 9 -19.48 -66.56 0.08
N ASP A 10 -19.42 -66.33 1.39
CA ASP A 10 -19.25 -64.98 1.97
C ASP A 10 -17.80 -64.49 1.86
N LYS A 11 -16.82 -65.38 2.06
CA LYS A 11 -15.39 -65.03 1.96
C LYS A 11 -14.97 -64.60 0.55
N ASP A 12 -15.58 -65.19 -0.47
CA ASP A 12 -15.31 -64.82 -1.86
C ASP A 12 -15.93 -63.47 -2.23
N LYS A 13 -17.11 -63.15 -1.69
CA LYS A 13 -17.74 -61.83 -1.83
C LYS A 13 -16.96 -60.76 -1.08
N GLU A 14 -16.49 -61.03 0.14
CA GLU A 14 -15.64 -60.12 0.91
C GLU A 14 -14.32 -59.84 0.19
N LYS A 15 -13.65 -60.87 -0.37
CA LYS A 15 -12.44 -60.70 -1.19
C LYS A 15 -12.70 -59.86 -2.43
N TYR A 16 -13.82 -60.07 -3.11
CA TYR A 16 -14.19 -59.31 -4.30
C TYR A 16 -14.45 -57.82 -3.99
N VAL A 17 -15.22 -57.54 -2.93
CA VAL A 17 -15.48 -56.18 -2.45
C VAL A 17 -14.20 -55.49 -1.98
N SER A 18 -13.31 -56.23 -1.31
CA SER A 18 -11.99 -55.74 -0.89
C SER A 18 -11.10 -55.39 -2.10
N SER A 19 -11.12 -56.19 -3.16
CA SER A 19 -10.37 -55.91 -4.39
C SER A 19 -10.89 -54.67 -5.12
N ILE A 20 -12.22 -54.48 -5.18
CA ILE A 20 -12.81 -53.27 -5.78
C ILE A 20 -12.44 -52.03 -4.96
N LYS A 21 -12.56 -52.07 -3.62
CA LYS A 21 -12.14 -50.95 -2.76
C LYS A 21 -10.67 -50.61 -2.92
N LYS A 22 -9.79 -51.63 -2.97
CA LYS A 22 -8.35 -51.44 -3.18
C LYS A 22 -8.07 -50.83 -4.56
N GLN A 23 -8.71 -51.33 -5.61
CA GLN A 23 -8.56 -50.80 -6.97
C GLN A 23 -9.06 -49.35 -7.09
N GLN A 24 -10.16 -49.01 -6.41
CA GLN A 24 -10.72 -47.67 -6.36
C GLN A 24 -9.82 -46.71 -5.56
N GLN A 25 -9.22 -47.18 -4.47
CA GLN A 25 -8.24 -46.41 -3.69
C GLN A 25 -6.91 -46.23 -4.44
N ASP A 26 -6.43 -47.25 -5.16
CA ASP A 26 -5.24 -47.17 -6.01
C ASP A 26 -5.45 -46.22 -7.21
N ALA A 27 -6.68 -46.14 -7.74
CA ALA A 27 -7.05 -45.17 -8.76
C ALA A 27 -7.07 -43.75 -8.18
N SER A 28 -7.71 -43.55 -7.03
CA SER A 28 -7.74 -42.26 -6.31
C SER A 28 -6.34 -41.78 -5.92
N CYS A 29 -5.46 -42.66 -5.43
CA CYS A 29 -4.07 -42.34 -5.14
C CYS A 29 -3.27 -41.97 -6.40
N ARG A 30 -3.52 -42.63 -7.53
CA ARG A 30 -2.87 -42.30 -8.81
C ARG A 30 -3.32 -40.93 -9.34
N GLU A 31 -4.60 -40.62 -9.21
CA GLU A 31 -5.17 -39.34 -9.59
C GLU A 31 -4.59 -38.21 -8.72
N ALA A 32 -4.56 -38.40 -7.39
CA ALA A 32 -3.93 -37.46 -6.46
C ALA A 32 -2.44 -37.24 -6.77
N ALA A 33 -1.70 -38.30 -7.12
CA ALA A 33 -0.30 -38.19 -7.53
C ALA A 33 -0.13 -37.43 -8.87
N ALA A 34 -1.05 -37.60 -9.81
CA ALA A 34 -1.06 -36.84 -11.06
C ALA A 34 -1.37 -35.35 -10.81
N SER A 35 -2.36 -35.03 -9.98
CA SER A 35 -2.68 -33.66 -9.59
C SER A 35 -1.50 -32.99 -8.88
N LYS A 36 -0.82 -33.70 -7.97
CA LYS A 36 0.36 -33.16 -7.28
C LYS A 36 1.52 -32.89 -8.25
N ARG A 37 1.80 -33.82 -9.18
CA ARG A 37 2.77 -33.58 -10.25
C ARG A 37 2.41 -32.38 -11.12
N MET A 38 1.13 -32.21 -11.44
CA MET A 38 0.66 -31.05 -12.21
C MET A 38 0.85 -29.74 -11.44
N GLN A 39 0.54 -29.72 -10.15
CA GLN A 39 0.76 -28.55 -9.30
C GLN A 39 2.24 -28.20 -9.18
N ASP A 40 3.12 -29.20 -9.00
CA ASP A 40 4.57 -29.00 -8.95
C ASP A 40 5.11 -28.45 -10.27
N LEU A 41 4.61 -28.96 -11.40
CA LEU A 41 4.94 -28.48 -12.74
C LEU A 41 4.53 -27.00 -12.91
N MET A 42 3.28 -26.65 -12.55
CA MET A 42 2.80 -25.26 -12.61
C MET A 42 3.62 -24.34 -11.69
N ARG A 43 4.00 -24.82 -10.51
CA ARG A 43 4.86 -24.09 -9.57
C ARG A 43 6.27 -23.85 -10.15
N GLN A 44 6.84 -24.85 -10.80
CA GLN A 44 8.13 -24.72 -11.50
C GLN A 44 8.05 -23.74 -12.66
N PHE A 45 7.03 -23.85 -13.52
CA PHE A 45 6.81 -22.89 -14.60
C PHE A 45 6.66 -21.46 -14.07
N GLY A 46 5.88 -21.26 -13.01
CA GLY A 46 5.77 -19.95 -12.37
C GLY A 46 7.10 -19.45 -11.80
N SER A 47 7.96 -20.34 -11.28
CA SER A 47 9.31 -19.97 -10.81
C SER A 47 10.21 -19.55 -11.97
N ILE A 48 10.20 -20.28 -13.08
CA ILE A 48 10.98 -19.95 -14.28
C ILE A 48 10.53 -18.62 -14.86
N LEU A 49 9.21 -18.39 -14.96
CA LEU A 49 8.66 -17.15 -15.51
C LEU A 49 9.04 -15.94 -14.66
N ARG A 50 9.06 -16.08 -13.32
CA ARG A 50 9.56 -15.05 -12.40
C ARG A 50 11.07 -14.84 -12.44
N GLN A 51 11.85 -15.86 -12.79
CA GLN A 51 13.30 -15.72 -12.99
C GLN A 51 13.61 -14.94 -14.29
N VAL A 52 12.76 -15.06 -15.30
CA VAL A 52 12.91 -14.33 -16.56
C VAL A 52 12.31 -12.93 -16.46
N ILE A 53 11.18 -12.75 -15.79
CA ILE A 53 10.45 -11.48 -15.67
C ILE A 53 10.38 -11.06 -14.20
N ASP A 54 11.19 -10.07 -13.84
CA ASP A 54 11.39 -9.65 -12.44
C ASP A 54 10.13 -8.99 -11.86
N LYS A 55 9.46 -8.13 -12.65
CA LYS A 55 8.21 -7.46 -12.30
C LYS A 55 7.20 -7.65 -13.44
N PRO A 56 6.27 -8.63 -13.35
CA PRO A 56 5.18 -8.77 -14.30
C PRO A 56 4.34 -7.49 -14.37
N MET A 57 3.87 -7.13 -15.57
CA MET A 57 3.01 -5.97 -15.77
C MET A 57 2.18 -6.13 -17.04
N ASP A 58 0.96 -5.61 -17.04
CA ASP A 58 0.02 -5.63 -18.15
C ASP A 58 -0.93 -4.43 -18.07
N PHE A 59 -1.66 -4.14 -19.16
CA PHE A 59 -2.53 -2.96 -19.23
C PHE A 59 -3.77 -3.05 -18.33
N SER A 60 -4.25 -4.24 -17.99
CA SER A 60 -5.36 -4.38 -17.04
C SER A 60 -4.90 -4.04 -15.64
N THR A 61 -3.69 -4.46 -15.25
CA THR A 61 -3.05 -4.07 -13.99
C THR A 61 -2.85 -2.56 -13.91
N ILE A 62 -2.29 -1.94 -14.96
CA ILE A 62 -2.11 -0.47 -15.03
C ILE A 62 -3.46 0.24 -14.89
N LYS A 63 -4.48 -0.19 -15.63
CA LYS A 63 -5.83 0.39 -15.56
C LYS A 63 -6.39 0.31 -14.14
N ASN A 64 -6.32 -0.86 -13.51
CA ASN A 64 -6.84 -1.05 -12.16
C ASN A 64 -6.12 -0.16 -11.14
N GLN A 65 -4.81 0.03 -11.30
CA GLN A 65 -4.02 0.89 -10.41
C GLN A 65 -4.28 2.39 -10.66
N MET A 66 -4.63 2.79 -11.89
CA MET A 66 -5.12 4.14 -12.18
C MET A 66 -6.50 4.41 -11.58
N GLU A 67 -7.37 3.40 -11.51
CA GLU A 67 -8.74 3.50 -10.99
C GLU A 67 -8.82 3.24 -9.46
N ALA A 68 -7.69 3.00 -8.80
CA ALA A 68 -7.63 2.72 -7.37
C ALA A 68 -8.09 3.92 -6.53
N LYS A 69 -8.99 3.68 -5.56
CA LYS A 69 -9.63 4.72 -4.74
C LYS A 69 -9.10 4.82 -3.30
N ASP A 70 -8.30 3.86 -2.89
CA ASP A 70 -7.75 3.71 -1.54
C ASP A 70 -6.41 4.44 -1.36
N GLY A 71 -5.97 5.23 -2.34
CA GLY A 71 -4.69 5.92 -2.33
C GLY A 71 -3.48 5.03 -2.65
N ALA A 72 -3.69 3.74 -2.97
CA ALA A 72 -2.62 2.84 -3.41
C ALA A 72 -2.30 2.94 -4.93
N GLY A 73 -3.01 3.83 -5.64
CA GLY A 73 -2.83 4.09 -7.06
C GLY A 73 -1.54 4.83 -7.41
N TYR A 74 -1.40 5.17 -8.68
CA TYR A 74 -0.26 5.95 -9.16
C TYR A 74 -0.30 7.38 -8.61
N LYS A 75 0.86 7.90 -8.20
CA LYS A 75 1.00 9.27 -7.67
C LYS A 75 1.10 10.32 -8.77
N ASN A 76 1.66 9.93 -9.91
CA ASN A 76 1.85 10.83 -11.05
C ASN A 76 1.86 10.03 -12.37
N VAL A 77 1.76 10.75 -13.48
CA VAL A 77 1.72 10.17 -14.83
C VAL A 77 3.03 9.45 -15.19
N ARG A 78 4.17 9.85 -14.61
CA ARG A 78 5.47 9.23 -14.91
C ARG A 78 5.53 7.79 -14.42
N GLU A 79 4.89 7.47 -13.28
CA GLU A 79 4.78 6.09 -12.79
C GLU A 79 3.96 5.21 -13.75
N ILE A 80 2.84 5.73 -14.29
CA ILE A 80 2.04 5.04 -15.32
C ILE A 80 2.92 4.73 -16.54
N CYS A 81 3.67 5.72 -17.02
CA CYS A 81 4.55 5.54 -18.18
C CYS A 81 5.68 4.55 -17.92
N ALA A 82 6.20 4.48 -16.69
CA ALA A 82 7.21 3.49 -16.31
C ALA A 82 6.65 2.07 -16.43
N ASP A 83 5.41 1.82 -15.99
CA ASP A 83 4.78 0.51 -16.10
C ASP A 83 4.35 0.17 -17.53
N VAL A 84 3.90 1.14 -18.33
CA VAL A 84 3.67 0.92 -19.78
C VAL A 84 4.96 0.46 -20.48
N ARG A 85 6.09 1.13 -20.20
CA ARG A 85 7.40 0.70 -20.72
C ARG A 85 7.76 -0.71 -20.25
N LEU A 86 7.43 -1.04 -19.02
CA LEU A 86 7.69 -2.35 -18.44
C LEU A 86 6.90 -3.46 -19.15
N VAL A 87 5.63 -3.23 -19.53
CA VAL A 87 4.84 -4.18 -20.34
C VAL A 87 5.60 -4.55 -21.62
N PHE A 88 6.05 -3.55 -22.38
CA PHE A 88 6.77 -3.80 -23.63
C PHE A 88 8.15 -4.41 -23.42
N LYS A 89 8.89 -3.96 -22.40
CA LYS A 89 10.20 -4.53 -22.05
C LYS A 89 10.09 -6.00 -21.64
N ASN A 90 9.09 -6.35 -20.85
CA ASN A 90 8.81 -7.73 -20.46
C ASN A 90 8.45 -8.59 -21.67
N ALA A 91 7.59 -8.08 -22.56
CA ALA A 91 7.26 -8.77 -23.80
C ALA A 91 8.52 -9.03 -24.65
N MET A 92 9.40 -8.04 -24.80
CA MET A 92 10.66 -8.21 -25.54
C MET A 92 11.67 -9.13 -24.83
N LYS A 93 11.69 -9.16 -23.49
CA LYS A 93 12.59 -10.01 -22.69
C LYS A 93 12.18 -11.49 -22.77
N TYR A 94 10.88 -11.77 -22.74
CA TYR A 94 10.36 -13.13 -22.76
C TYR A 94 10.35 -13.74 -24.18
N ASN A 95 10.04 -12.92 -25.19
CA ASN A 95 9.84 -13.41 -26.56
C ASN A 95 11.09 -13.26 -27.43
N ASP A 96 11.33 -14.25 -28.29
CA ASP A 96 12.45 -14.24 -29.25
C ASP A 96 12.40 -13.01 -30.15
N LYS A 97 13.56 -12.46 -30.51
CA LYS A 97 13.69 -11.23 -31.31
C LYS A 97 13.02 -11.31 -32.69
N LYS A 98 12.85 -12.51 -33.23
CA LYS A 98 12.20 -12.77 -34.54
C LYS A 98 10.70 -13.03 -34.40
N SER A 99 10.18 -13.18 -33.18
CA SER A 99 8.75 -13.36 -32.96
C SER A 99 7.98 -12.07 -33.26
N ASP A 100 6.77 -12.23 -33.79
CA ASP A 100 5.88 -11.10 -34.07
C ASP A 100 5.60 -10.29 -32.79
N VAL A 101 5.46 -10.95 -31.65
CA VAL A 101 5.24 -10.31 -30.34
C VAL A 101 6.38 -9.36 -29.98
N HIS A 102 7.63 -9.78 -30.17
CA HIS A 102 8.80 -8.94 -29.90
C HIS A 102 8.83 -7.72 -30.84
N VAL A 103 8.59 -7.94 -32.14
CA VAL A 103 8.58 -6.87 -33.15
C VAL A 103 7.45 -5.86 -32.89
N MET A 104 6.26 -6.35 -32.55
CA MET A 104 5.12 -5.52 -32.18
C MET A 104 5.40 -4.70 -30.91
N ALA A 105 5.93 -5.33 -29.85
CA ALA A 105 6.26 -4.65 -28.60
C ALA A 105 7.29 -3.54 -28.82
N LYS A 106 8.33 -3.80 -29.62
CA LYS A 106 9.34 -2.79 -29.98
C LYS A 106 8.72 -1.61 -30.75
N THR A 107 7.84 -1.91 -31.72
CA THR A 107 7.18 -0.90 -32.55
C THR A 107 6.23 -0.03 -31.72
N LEU A 108 5.41 -0.65 -30.86
CA LEU A 108 4.48 0.06 -29.99
C LEU A 108 5.21 0.91 -28.95
N LEU A 109 6.31 0.41 -28.38
CA LEU A 109 7.14 1.19 -27.46
C LEU A 109 7.71 2.44 -28.16
N ALA A 110 8.21 2.32 -29.40
CA ALA A 110 8.71 3.47 -30.15
C ALA A 110 7.62 4.53 -30.38
N LYS A 111 6.41 4.12 -30.78
CA LYS A 111 5.26 5.04 -30.94
C LYS A 111 4.85 5.66 -29.61
N PHE A 112 4.90 4.90 -28.53
CA PHE A 112 4.62 5.40 -27.19
C PHE A 112 5.61 6.51 -26.79
N GLU A 113 6.91 6.31 -26.98
CA GLU A 113 7.92 7.33 -26.66
C GLU A 113 7.76 8.60 -27.52
N GLU A 114 7.42 8.46 -28.81
CA GLU A 114 7.13 9.60 -29.68
C GLU A 114 5.96 10.45 -29.14
N LYS A 115 4.86 9.79 -28.73
CA LYS A 115 3.71 10.47 -28.13
C LYS A 115 4.02 11.01 -26.74
N TRP A 116 4.82 10.31 -25.97
CA TRP A 116 5.26 10.76 -24.66
C TRP A 116 6.08 12.05 -24.76
N LEU A 117 7.01 12.15 -25.73
CA LEU A 117 7.77 13.37 -25.98
C LEU A 117 6.88 14.57 -26.31
N GLN A 118 5.76 14.35 -27.02
CA GLN A 118 4.78 15.41 -27.31
C GLN A 118 4.00 15.84 -26.06
N LEU A 119 3.82 14.95 -25.09
CA LEU A 119 3.10 15.22 -23.84
C LEU A 119 4.00 15.75 -22.72
N LEU A 120 5.30 15.44 -22.77
CA LEU A 120 6.27 15.80 -21.74
C LEU A 120 6.23 17.28 -21.31
N PRO A 121 6.18 18.27 -22.22
CA PRO A 121 6.10 19.67 -21.83
C PRO A 121 4.89 19.99 -20.94
N LYS A 122 3.72 19.44 -21.27
CA LYS A 122 2.49 19.64 -20.49
C LYS A 122 2.56 18.94 -19.14
N VAL A 123 3.19 17.78 -19.08
CA VAL A 123 3.39 17.06 -17.81
C VAL A 123 4.32 17.85 -16.90
N THR A 124 5.42 18.38 -17.44
CA THR A 124 6.35 19.22 -16.68
C THR A 124 5.68 20.50 -16.18
N GLU A 125 4.94 21.20 -17.05
CA GLU A 125 4.20 22.41 -16.67
C GLU A 125 3.18 22.15 -15.55
N GLU A 126 2.43 21.04 -15.62
CA GLU A 126 1.49 20.66 -14.57
C GLU A 126 2.17 20.20 -13.26
N GLU A 127 3.36 19.60 -13.35
CA GLU A 127 4.17 19.26 -12.17
C GLU A 127 4.67 20.52 -11.47
N GLU A 128 5.22 21.47 -12.22
CA GLU A 128 5.69 22.77 -11.70
C GLU A 128 4.53 23.56 -11.05
N ARG A 129 3.37 23.63 -11.72
CA ARG A 129 2.18 24.28 -11.18
C ARG A 129 1.73 23.68 -9.85
N ARG A 130 1.76 22.34 -9.72
CA ARG A 130 1.41 21.66 -8.47
C ARG A 130 2.41 21.94 -7.37
N GLU A 131 3.70 21.96 -7.68
CA GLU A 131 4.76 22.29 -6.72
C GLU A 131 4.61 23.73 -6.19
N GLU A 132 4.28 24.67 -7.07
CA GLU A 132 3.99 26.06 -6.68
C GLU A 132 2.76 26.16 -5.78
N GLU A 133 1.64 25.52 -6.16
CA GLU A 133 0.42 25.48 -5.32
C GLU A 133 0.66 24.84 -3.95
N GLU A 134 1.46 23.77 -3.89
CA GLU A 134 1.84 23.12 -2.63
C GLU A 134 2.73 24.03 -1.78
N ALA A 135 3.69 24.74 -2.38
CA ALA A 135 4.55 25.69 -1.69
C ALA A 135 3.75 26.89 -1.15
N GLU A 136 2.82 27.44 -1.94
CA GLU A 136 1.90 28.49 -1.51
C GLU A 136 1.01 28.03 -0.35
N SER A 137 0.47 26.82 -0.42
CA SER A 137 -0.33 26.24 0.64
C SER A 137 0.46 26.05 1.93
N GLN A 138 1.70 25.56 1.83
CA GLN A 138 2.61 25.42 2.97
C GLN A 138 2.94 26.77 3.61
N LEU A 139 3.23 27.78 2.79
CA LEU A 139 3.50 29.13 3.27
C LEU A 139 2.28 29.75 3.95
N ALA A 140 1.08 29.56 3.39
CA ALA A 140 -0.16 30.01 4.00
C ALA A 140 -0.42 29.33 5.36
N MET A 141 -0.13 28.02 5.48
CA MET A 141 -0.20 27.32 6.75
C MET A 141 0.79 27.89 7.78
N GLN A 142 2.03 28.17 7.38
CA GLN A 142 3.04 28.77 8.26
C GLN A 142 2.61 30.16 8.76
N PHE A 143 2.08 31.01 7.88
CA PHE A 143 1.57 32.33 8.28
C PHE A 143 0.39 32.21 9.24
N ALA A 144 -0.51 31.25 9.03
CA ALA A 144 -1.63 31.01 9.95
C ALA A 144 -1.15 30.54 11.33
N GLU A 145 -0.16 29.64 11.38
CA GLU A 145 0.48 29.21 12.62
C GLU A 145 1.19 30.38 13.32
N GLU A 146 1.95 31.20 12.60
CA GLU A 146 2.64 32.36 13.15
C GLU A 146 1.65 33.38 13.73
N ALA A 147 0.57 33.69 13.01
CA ALA A 147 -0.50 34.56 13.51
C ALA A 147 -1.14 34.01 14.79
N ALA A 148 -1.35 32.69 14.88
CA ALA A 148 -1.86 32.05 16.08
C ALA A 148 -0.86 32.14 17.25
N HIS A 149 0.43 31.96 16.99
CA HIS A 149 1.49 32.13 17.98
C HIS A 149 1.57 33.56 18.50
N VAL A 150 1.54 34.56 17.60
CA VAL A 150 1.57 35.99 17.97
C VAL A 150 0.37 36.36 18.84
N LYS A 151 -0.82 35.87 18.50
CA LYS A 151 -2.02 36.08 19.32
C LYS A 151 -1.83 35.49 20.72
N THR A 152 -1.37 34.25 20.81
CA THR A 152 -1.13 33.56 22.08
C THR A 152 -0.11 34.31 22.94
N ALA A 153 0.99 34.80 22.34
CA ALA A 153 2.00 35.58 23.03
C ALA A 153 1.44 36.89 23.60
N ARG A 154 0.56 37.57 22.84
CA ARG A 154 -0.12 38.77 23.32
C ARG A 154 -1.06 38.47 24.49
N ASP A 155 -1.85 37.40 24.39
CA ASP A 155 -2.79 37.01 25.45
C ASP A 155 -2.03 36.70 26.76
N LEU A 156 -0.94 35.94 26.68
CA LEU A 156 -0.05 35.67 27.82
C LEU A 156 0.58 36.95 28.40
N SER A 157 0.99 37.89 27.54
CA SER A 157 1.54 39.17 28.01
C SER A 157 0.51 39.99 28.80
N ASN A 158 -0.77 39.96 28.38
CA ASN A 158 -1.83 40.65 29.11
C ASN A 158 -2.09 39.97 30.46
N GLU A 159 -2.17 38.64 30.49
CA GLU A 159 -2.34 37.88 31.75
C GLU A 159 -1.20 38.17 32.74
N LEU A 160 0.04 38.24 32.25
CA LEU A 160 1.19 38.56 33.11
C LEU A 160 1.08 39.98 33.69
N TYR A 161 0.61 40.94 32.90
CA TYR A 161 0.38 42.31 33.35
C TYR A 161 -0.71 42.37 34.44
N GLU A 162 -1.82 41.64 34.27
CA GLU A 162 -2.87 41.55 35.28
C GLU A 162 -2.37 40.91 36.59
N VAL A 163 -1.52 39.88 36.50
CA VAL A 163 -0.89 39.28 37.69
C VAL A 163 0.04 40.27 38.40
N ASP A 164 0.85 41.02 37.65
CA ASP A 164 1.75 42.04 38.21
C ASP A 164 0.98 43.14 38.95
N MET A 165 -0.11 43.63 38.37
CA MET A 165 -1.02 44.59 39.00
C MET A 165 -1.59 44.07 40.33
N HIS A 166 -2.06 42.83 40.37
CA HIS A 166 -2.58 42.22 41.61
C HIS A 166 -1.49 42.01 42.66
N LEU A 167 -0.27 41.65 42.24
CA LEU A 167 0.86 41.49 43.16
C LEU A 167 1.22 42.82 43.83
N GLU A 168 1.23 43.92 43.07
CA GLU A 168 1.51 45.25 43.61
C GLU A 168 0.42 45.71 44.59
N GLU A 169 -0.86 45.48 44.27
CA GLU A 169 -1.97 45.78 45.18
C GLU A 169 -1.86 44.98 46.50
N LEU A 170 -1.55 43.69 46.42
CA LEU A 170 -1.31 42.86 47.61
C LEU A 170 -0.10 43.37 48.42
N ARG A 171 0.96 43.77 47.73
CA ARG A 171 2.17 44.34 48.35
C ARG A 171 1.83 45.60 49.13
N GLU A 172 1.05 46.52 48.55
CA GLU A 172 0.59 47.72 49.24
C GLU A 172 -0.28 47.39 50.46
N MET A 173 -1.21 46.44 50.33
CA MET A 173 -2.07 46.02 51.42
C MET A 173 -1.28 45.48 52.61
N VAL A 174 -0.28 44.63 52.34
CA VAL A 174 0.62 44.10 53.36
C VAL A 174 1.41 45.23 54.02
N VAL A 175 1.99 46.14 53.24
CA VAL A 175 2.73 47.29 53.77
C VAL A 175 1.86 48.16 54.68
N ARG A 176 0.63 48.48 54.26
CA ARG A 176 -0.33 49.26 55.08
C ARG A 176 -0.66 48.54 56.39
N ARG A 177 -0.92 47.23 56.34
CA ARG A 177 -1.26 46.44 57.53
C ARG A 177 -0.09 46.32 58.50
N CYS A 178 1.14 46.14 58.00
CA CYS A 178 2.35 46.15 58.83
C CYS A 178 2.52 47.49 59.57
N ARG A 179 2.27 48.63 58.92
CA ARG A 179 2.31 49.95 59.57
C ARG A 179 1.32 50.05 60.73
N LEU A 180 0.08 49.59 60.53
CA LEU A 180 -0.96 49.62 61.57
C LEU A 180 -0.57 48.79 62.81
N VAL A 181 -0.04 47.59 62.59
CA VAL A 181 0.39 46.71 63.70
C VAL A 181 1.54 47.33 64.50
N LEU A 182 2.51 47.96 63.82
CA LEU A 182 3.62 48.64 64.48
C LEU A 182 3.16 49.86 65.30
N SER A 183 2.21 50.65 64.80
CA SER A 183 1.65 51.79 65.56
C SER A 183 0.92 51.37 66.84
N HIS A 184 0.30 50.18 66.87
CA HIS A 184 -0.40 49.66 68.05
C HIS A 184 0.53 49.08 69.13
N HIS A 185 1.81 48.82 68.83
CA HIS A 185 2.79 48.32 69.81
C HIS A 185 3.57 49.44 70.53
N VAL A 186 3.42 50.70 70.08
CA VAL A 186 4.16 51.87 70.61
C VAL A 186 3.26 52.80 71.44
N SER A 187 1.98 52.46 71.62
CA SER A 187 1.03 53.10 72.56
C SER A 187 0.70 52.16 73.70
#